data_AF-A0A1H3P6M6-F1
#
_entry.id   AF-A0A1H3P6M6-F1
#
_cell.length_a   1.000
_cell.length_b   1.000
_cell.length_c   1.000
_cell.angle_alpha   90.00
_cell.angle_beta   90.00
_cell.angle_gamma   90.00
#
_symmetry.space_group_name_H-M   'P 1'
#
loop_
_entity.id
_entity.type
_entity.pdbx_description
1 polymer ?
#
loop_
_entity_poly.entity_id
_entity_poly.type
_entity_poly.pdbx_seq_one_letter_code
_entity_poly.pdbx_strand_id
1 'polypeptide(L)'
;MSQNLIDFSLSAESLALIDEALTTLENHLAGLVALPLDQRRQLTKMGDKSEAFCRQALHVMGENPGILPRNFDLDGLRRDLALLDSLRPRALRVTRLHEKLRDTETALGSDLMTNGLEGYAFLKIAGKGEGLEALRQMLSARFNRTPAKRAAPPADAPKA
;
A
#
# COMPACT_ATOMS: atom_id res chain seq x y z
N MET A 1 -9.88 -30.82 2.29
CA MET A 1 -10.40 -30.20 1.05
C MET A 1 -9.37 -29.18 0.66
N SER A 2 -8.62 -29.46 -0.40
CA SER A 2 -7.58 -28.56 -0.89
C SER A 2 -8.21 -27.25 -1.35
N GLN A 3 -7.62 -26.13 -0.95
CA GLN A 3 -8.08 -24.79 -1.31
C GLN A 3 -7.36 -24.31 -2.57
N ASN A 4 -8.11 -23.70 -3.48
CA ASN A 4 -7.56 -23.02 -4.66
C ASN A 4 -8.48 -21.83 -5.01
N LEU A 5 -8.14 -20.65 -4.52
CA LEU A 5 -8.88 -19.40 -4.73
C LEU A 5 -8.41 -18.66 -5.99
N ILE A 6 -7.18 -18.90 -6.46
CA ILE A 6 -6.65 -18.27 -7.67
C ILE A 6 -5.70 -19.19 -8.43
N ASP A 7 -5.90 -19.25 -9.75
CA ASP A 7 -5.02 -19.91 -10.71
C ASP A 7 -4.59 -18.90 -11.78
N PHE A 8 -3.55 -18.13 -11.46
CA PHE A 8 -3.00 -17.08 -12.31
C PHE A 8 -1.48 -17.21 -12.37
N SER A 9 -0.92 -17.07 -13.57
CA SER A 9 0.52 -17.16 -13.80
C SER A 9 1.03 -15.97 -14.61
N LEU A 10 2.27 -15.56 -14.32
CA LEU A 10 2.97 -14.48 -15.02
C LEU A 10 4.18 -15.07 -15.74
N SER A 11 4.27 -14.82 -17.05
CA SER A 11 5.47 -15.18 -17.82
C SER A 11 6.63 -14.23 -17.49
N ALA A 12 7.87 -14.66 -17.75
CA ALA A 12 9.04 -13.79 -17.60
C ALA A 12 8.95 -12.51 -18.46
N GLU A 13 8.40 -12.63 -19.67
CA GLU A 13 8.10 -11.50 -20.55
C GLU A 13 7.08 -10.54 -19.91
N SER A 14 6.01 -11.08 -19.32
CA SER A 14 4.99 -10.25 -18.65
C SER A 14 5.58 -9.48 -17.48
N LEU A 15 6.43 -10.11 -16.68
CA LEU A 15 7.13 -9.46 -15.56
C LEU A 15 8.03 -8.33 -16.04
N ALA A 16 8.82 -8.55 -17.10
CA ALA A 16 9.68 -7.51 -17.67
C ALA A 16 8.87 -6.30 -18.17
N LEU A 17 7.74 -6.53 -18.85
CA LEU A 17 6.87 -5.46 -19.33
C LEU A 17 6.20 -4.68 -18.17
N ILE A 18 5.86 -5.36 -17.07
CA ILE A 18 5.34 -4.71 -15.87
C ILE A 18 6.40 -3.81 -15.25
N ASP A 19 7.64 -4.28 -15.10
CA ASP A 19 8.74 -3.49 -14.53
C ASP A 19 9.09 -2.28 -15.39
N GLU A 20 9.06 -2.41 -16.72
CA GLU A 20 9.24 -1.30 -17.66
C GLU A 20 8.10 -0.27 -17.53
N ALA A 21 6.86 -0.73 -17.40
CA ALA A 21 5.72 0.15 -17.19
C ALA A 21 5.80 0.90 -15.85
N LEU A 22 6.24 0.24 -14.78
CA LEU A 22 6.48 0.87 -13.48
C LEU A 22 7.58 1.93 -13.57
N THR A 23 8.70 1.62 -14.21
CA THR A 23 9.79 2.57 -14.46
C THR A 23 9.31 3.79 -15.24
N THR A 24 8.46 3.57 -16.26
CA THR A 24 7.86 4.66 -17.04
C THR A 24 6.97 5.55 -16.17
N LEU A 25 6.17 4.97 -15.29
CA LEU A 25 5.34 5.72 -14.34
C LEU A 25 6.21 6.54 -13.38
N GLU A 26 7.26 5.95 -12.81
CA GLU A 26 8.18 6.61 -11.88
C GLU A 26 8.87 7.81 -12.53
N ASN A 27 9.36 7.67 -13.77
CA ASN A 27 9.99 8.74 -14.51
C ASN A 27 9.04 9.93 -14.78
N HIS A 28 7.80 9.65 -15.20
CA HIS A 28 6.82 10.70 -15.47
C HIS A 28 6.19 11.30 -14.21
N LEU A 29 6.32 10.63 -13.06
CA LEU A 29 5.80 11.06 -11.77
C LEU A 29 6.90 11.48 -10.78
N ALA A 30 8.11 11.73 -11.27
CA ALA A 30 9.26 12.12 -10.44
C ALA A 30 9.03 13.41 -9.63
N GLY A 31 8.07 14.25 -10.03
CA GLY A 31 7.66 15.45 -9.28
C GLY A 31 6.70 15.20 -8.11
N LEU A 32 6.25 13.96 -7.88
CA LEU A 32 5.42 13.64 -6.73
C LEU A 32 6.21 13.76 -5.42
N VAL A 33 5.53 14.19 -4.36
CA VAL A 33 6.14 14.39 -3.04
C VAL A 33 5.70 13.33 -2.04
N ALA A 34 6.66 12.82 -1.26
CA ALA A 34 6.39 11.98 -0.10
C ALA A 34 6.39 12.85 1.16
N LEU A 35 5.21 13.05 1.76
CA LEU A 35 5.07 13.87 2.96
C LEU A 35 5.30 13.02 4.24
N PRO A 36 6.31 13.34 5.07
CA PRO A 36 6.48 12.76 6.39
C PRO A 36 5.26 12.98 7.30
N LEU A 37 5.10 12.13 8.32
CA LEU A 37 3.92 12.12 9.19
C LEU A 37 3.71 13.43 9.96
N ASP A 38 4.80 13.99 10.47
CA ASP A 38 4.86 15.27 11.18
C ASP A 38 4.47 16.44 10.27
N GLN A 39 5.00 16.49 9.05
CA GLN A 39 4.61 17.49 8.06
C GLN A 39 3.13 17.39 7.71
N ARG A 40 2.62 16.17 7.44
CA ARG A 40 1.21 15.93 7.10
C ARG A 40 0.24 16.41 8.19
N ARG A 41 0.63 16.32 9.48
CA ARG A 41 -0.21 16.77 10.59
C ARG A 41 -0.44 18.28 10.59
N GLN A 42 0.59 19.05 10.25
CA GLN A 42 0.59 20.52 10.30
C GLN A 42 -0.11 21.18 9.11
N LEU A 43 -0.32 20.46 8.00
CA LEU A 43 -0.96 21.01 6.81
C LEU A 43 -2.45 21.30 7.03
N THR A 44 -2.90 22.45 6.51
CA THR A 44 -4.31 22.72 6.21
C THR A 44 -4.76 21.74 5.13
N LYS A 45 -5.71 20.87 5.46
CA LYS A 45 -6.14 19.78 4.58
C LYS A 45 -7.35 20.20 3.76
N MET A 46 -7.35 19.77 2.52
CA MET A 46 -8.49 19.92 1.63
C MET A 46 -9.23 18.59 1.52
N GLY A 47 -10.45 18.52 2.06
CA GLY A 47 -11.46 17.52 1.70
C GLY A 47 -12.46 18.08 0.67
N ASP A 48 -13.50 17.32 0.36
CA ASP A 48 -14.44 17.61 -0.74
C ASP A 48 -15.09 19.00 -0.64
N LYS A 49 -15.58 19.38 0.56
CA LYS A 49 -16.21 20.70 0.77
C LYS A 49 -15.24 21.86 0.57
N SER A 50 -14.03 21.72 1.13
CA SER A 50 -12.98 22.74 0.99
C SER A 50 -12.45 22.84 -0.43
N GLU A 51 -12.48 21.77 -1.21
CA GLU A 51 -12.12 21.84 -2.62
C GLU A 51 -13.12 22.64 -3.43
N ALA A 52 -14.42 22.39 -3.24
CA ALA A 52 -15.47 23.18 -3.88
C ALA A 52 -15.29 24.68 -3.56
N PHE A 53 -14.94 24.99 -2.30
CA PHE A 53 -14.56 26.34 -1.90
C PHE A 53 -13.32 26.85 -2.65
N CYS A 54 -12.22 26.08 -2.73
CA CYS A 54 -11.00 26.49 -3.44
C CYS A 54 -11.26 26.80 -4.92
N ARG A 55 -12.08 25.99 -5.60
CA ARG A 55 -12.47 26.23 -7.00
C ARG A 55 -13.28 27.51 -7.15
N GLN A 56 -14.25 27.73 -6.28
CA GLN A 56 -15.06 28.95 -6.31
C GLN A 56 -14.21 30.19 -5.98
N ALA A 57 -13.33 30.10 -4.99
CA ALA A 57 -12.40 31.16 -4.65
C ALA A 57 -11.49 31.50 -5.84
N LEU A 58 -10.95 30.50 -6.53
CA LEU A 58 -10.12 30.70 -7.72
C LEU A 58 -10.88 31.41 -8.84
N HIS A 59 -12.15 31.06 -9.06
CA HIS A 59 -13.00 31.75 -10.03
C HIS A 59 -13.23 33.22 -9.65
N VAL A 60 -13.64 33.49 -8.41
CA VAL A 60 -13.89 34.87 -7.92
C VAL A 60 -12.62 35.72 -7.99
N MET A 61 -11.47 35.17 -7.59
CA MET A 61 -10.17 35.84 -7.69
C MET A 61 -9.76 36.11 -9.14
N GLY A 62 -10.11 35.20 -10.06
CA GLY A 62 -9.87 35.35 -11.50
C GLY A 62 -10.68 36.48 -12.14
N GLU A 63 -11.95 36.62 -11.76
CA GLU A 63 -12.82 37.71 -12.23
C GLU A 63 -12.47 39.07 -11.60
N ASN A 64 -11.85 39.06 -10.41
CA ASN A 64 -11.58 40.26 -9.63
C ASN A 64 -10.10 40.39 -9.25
N PRO A 65 -9.14 40.39 -10.19
CA PRO A 65 -7.71 40.35 -9.88
C PRO A 65 -7.24 41.59 -9.08
N GLY A 66 -7.95 42.72 -9.18
CA GLY A 66 -7.64 43.95 -8.46
C GLY A 66 -7.77 43.88 -6.93
N ILE A 67 -8.45 42.86 -6.38
CA ILE A 67 -8.53 42.65 -4.92
C ILE A 67 -7.29 41.96 -4.36
N LEU A 68 -6.46 41.38 -5.24
CA LEU A 68 -5.30 40.59 -4.84
C LEU A 68 -4.08 41.50 -4.66
N PRO A 69 -3.23 41.23 -3.66
CA PRO A 69 -1.91 41.85 -3.57
C PRO A 69 -1.10 41.61 -4.86
N ARG A 70 -0.25 42.57 -5.22
CA ARG A 70 0.57 42.50 -6.45
C ARG A 70 1.50 41.27 -6.51
N ASN A 71 1.85 40.70 -5.36
CA ASN A 71 2.74 39.54 -5.24
C ASN A 71 1.99 38.20 -5.13
N PHE A 72 0.67 38.19 -5.29
CA PHE A 72 -0.11 36.96 -5.24
C PHE A 72 0.00 36.20 -6.58
N ASP A 73 0.48 34.95 -6.54
CA ASP A 73 0.61 34.09 -7.73
C ASP A 73 -0.71 33.36 -8.03
N LEU A 74 -1.65 34.08 -8.65
CA LEU A 74 -2.93 33.52 -9.07
C LEU A 74 -2.75 32.40 -10.11
N ASP A 75 -1.78 32.55 -11.01
CA ASP A 75 -1.52 31.55 -12.04
C ASP A 75 -0.89 30.27 -11.46
N GLY A 76 -0.08 30.39 -10.41
CA GLY A 76 0.39 29.25 -9.61
C GLY A 76 -0.75 28.44 -9.04
N LEU A 77 -1.72 29.10 -8.40
CA LEU A 77 -2.90 28.41 -7.86
C LEU A 77 -3.74 27.73 -8.97
N ARG A 78 -3.83 28.32 -10.17
CA ARG A 78 -4.47 27.68 -11.33
C ARG A 78 -3.71 26.43 -11.78
N ARG A 79 -2.37 26.49 -11.84
CA ARG A 79 -1.52 25.33 -12.21
C ARG A 79 -1.68 24.20 -11.19
N ASP A 80 -1.74 24.50 -9.90
CA ASP A 80 -1.92 23.50 -8.85
C ASP A 80 -3.27 22.78 -8.96
N LEU A 81 -4.35 23.54 -9.20
CA LEU A 81 -5.68 22.95 -9.41
C LEU A 81 -5.73 22.05 -10.65
N ALA A 82 -5.13 22.51 -11.77
CA ALA A 82 -5.06 21.72 -13.00
C ALA A 82 -4.22 20.44 -12.84
N LEU A 83 -3.14 20.51 -12.06
CA LEU A 83 -2.32 19.35 -11.72
C LEU A 83 -3.11 18.36 -10.86
N LEU A 84 -3.83 18.83 -9.84
CA LEU A 84 -4.69 17.98 -9.02
C LEU A 84 -5.73 17.23 -9.87
N ASP A 85 -6.39 17.93 -10.78
CA ASP A 85 -7.39 17.34 -11.69
C ASP A 85 -6.76 16.31 -12.63
N SER A 86 -5.54 16.57 -13.08
CA SER A 86 -4.80 15.62 -13.89
C SER A 86 -4.40 14.38 -13.09
N LEU A 87 -3.92 14.52 -11.85
CA LEU A 87 -3.41 13.39 -11.07
C LEU A 87 -4.51 12.45 -10.56
N ARG A 88 -5.68 12.98 -10.19
CA ARG A 88 -6.74 12.19 -9.54
C ARG A 88 -7.20 10.95 -10.29
N PRO A 89 -7.53 11.01 -11.60
CA PRO A 89 -7.91 9.81 -12.34
C PRO A 89 -6.79 8.74 -12.37
N ARG A 90 -5.51 9.16 -12.39
CA ARG A 90 -4.36 8.24 -12.39
C ARG A 90 -4.18 7.61 -11.02
N ALA A 91 -4.25 8.41 -9.96
CA ALA A 91 -4.19 7.92 -8.58
C ALA A 91 -5.27 6.86 -8.32
N LEU A 92 -6.51 7.10 -8.77
CA LEU A 92 -7.60 6.12 -8.64
C LEU A 92 -7.31 4.80 -9.37
N ARG A 93 -6.71 4.85 -10.57
CA ARG A 93 -6.33 3.64 -11.32
C ARG A 93 -5.24 2.85 -10.60
N VAL A 94 -4.22 3.53 -10.08
CA VAL A 94 -3.13 2.90 -9.31
C VAL A 94 -3.66 2.27 -8.02
N THR A 95 -4.52 2.98 -7.28
CA THR A 95 -5.15 2.45 -6.06
C THR A 95 -5.92 1.17 -6.34
N ARG A 96 -6.77 1.14 -7.38
CA ARG A 96 -7.52 -0.07 -7.74
C ARG A 96 -6.63 -1.24 -8.14
N LEU A 97 -5.53 -0.99 -8.84
CA LEU A 97 -4.57 -2.03 -9.18
C LEU A 97 -3.87 -2.57 -7.92
N HIS A 98 -3.46 -1.68 -7.02
CA HIS A 98 -2.86 -2.04 -5.74
C HIS A 98 -3.81 -2.85 -4.86
N GLU A 99 -5.09 -2.48 -4.78
CA GLU A 99 -6.12 -3.26 -4.07
C GLU A 99 -6.23 -4.69 -4.63
N LYS A 100 -6.32 -4.84 -5.95
CA LYS A 100 -6.35 -6.17 -6.59
C LYS A 100 -5.09 -7.00 -6.30
N LEU A 101 -3.91 -6.37 -6.31
CA LEU A 101 -2.66 -7.04 -5.95
C LEU A 101 -2.70 -7.54 -4.50
N ARG A 102 -3.19 -6.73 -3.56
CA ARG A 102 -3.34 -7.13 -2.14
C ARG A 102 -4.35 -8.24 -1.92
N ASP A 103 -5.49 -8.18 -2.61
CA ASP A 103 -6.51 -9.23 -2.54
C ASP A 103 -5.96 -10.55 -3.10
N THR A 104 -5.20 -10.47 -4.19
CA THR A 104 -4.53 -11.64 -4.80
C THR A 104 -3.47 -12.24 -3.88
N GLU A 105 -2.64 -11.40 -3.24
CA GLU A 105 -1.66 -11.85 -2.24
C GLU A 105 -2.34 -12.56 -1.07
N THR A 106 -3.48 -12.03 -0.61
CA THR A 106 -4.28 -12.65 0.46
C THR A 106 -4.84 -14.01 0.03
N ALA A 107 -5.37 -14.12 -1.19
CA ALA A 107 -5.89 -15.36 -1.74
C ALA A 107 -4.79 -16.42 -1.88
N LEU A 108 -3.65 -16.07 -2.49
CA LEU A 108 -2.48 -16.95 -2.61
C LEU A 108 -1.97 -17.41 -1.23
N GLY A 109 -1.89 -16.48 -0.27
CA GLY A 109 -1.49 -16.80 1.10
C GLY A 109 -2.45 -17.80 1.76
N SER A 110 -3.75 -17.67 1.53
CA SER A 110 -4.76 -18.62 2.03
C SER A 110 -4.57 -20.01 1.40
N ASP A 111 -4.41 -20.08 0.08
CA ASP A 111 -4.21 -21.34 -0.64
C ASP A 111 -2.97 -22.08 -0.14
N LEU A 112 -1.83 -21.38 -0.09
CA LEU A 112 -0.57 -21.92 0.44
C LEU A 112 -0.71 -22.41 1.87
N MET A 113 -1.39 -21.62 2.71
CA MET A 113 -1.56 -21.92 4.12
C MET A 113 -2.44 -23.16 4.35
N THR A 114 -3.61 -23.20 3.70
CA THR A 114 -4.57 -24.29 3.85
C THR A 114 -3.99 -25.59 3.32
N ASN A 115 -3.41 -25.58 2.13
CA ASN A 115 -2.82 -26.77 1.52
C ASN A 115 -1.56 -27.23 2.28
N GLY A 116 -0.75 -26.31 2.79
CA GLY A 116 0.39 -26.64 3.65
C GLY A 116 -0.01 -27.33 4.96
N LEU A 117 -1.12 -26.89 5.59
CA LEU A 117 -1.67 -27.56 6.77
C LEU A 117 -2.22 -28.95 6.46
N GLU A 118 -2.91 -29.12 5.34
CA GLU A 118 -3.44 -30.42 4.89
C GLU A 118 -2.30 -31.39 4.59
N GLY A 119 -1.25 -30.93 3.90
CA GLY A 119 -0.02 -31.71 3.67
C GLY A 119 0.68 -32.12 4.97
N TYR A 120 0.77 -31.21 5.94
CA TYR A 120 1.29 -31.54 7.28
C TYR A 120 0.42 -32.56 8.01
N ALA A 121 -0.90 -32.48 7.88
CA ALA A 121 -1.82 -33.47 8.46
C ALA A 121 -1.60 -34.86 7.86
N PHE A 122 -1.42 -34.99 6.54
CA PHE A 122 -1.04 -36.25 5.91
C PHE A 122 0.29 -36.77 6.41
N LEU A 123 1.30 -35.90 6.54
CA LEU A 123 2.61 -36.27 7.09
C LEU A 123 2.53 -36.78 8.54
N LYS A 124 1.60 -36.26 9.36
CA LYS A 124 1.37 -36.79 10.72
C LYS A 124 0.76 -38.18 10.74
N ILE A 125 -0.03 -38.53 9.72
CA ILE A 125 -0.68 -39.84 9.60
C ILE A 125 0.30 -40.86 9.02
N ALA A 126 0.92 -40.54 7.87
CA ALA A 126 1.82 -41.43 7.15
C ALA A 126 3.20 -41.56 7.80
N GLY A 127 3.70 -40.50 8.45
CA GLY A 127 5.08 -40.46 8.93
C GLY A 127 5.41 -41.46 10.04
N LYS A 128 4.42 -42.00 10.77
CA LYS A 128 4.66 -42.96 11.85
C LYS A 128 5.21 -44.28 11.30
N GLY A 129 6.53 -44.46 11.40
CA GLY A 129 7.20 -45.71 11.03
C GLY A 129 7.79 -45.74 9.62
N GLU A 130 7.67 -44.65 8.86
CA GLU A 130 8.23 -44.53 7.50
C GLU A 130 9.51 -43.66 7.43
N GLY A 131 10.08 -43.28 8.58
CA GLY A 131 11.32 -42.49 8.62
C GLY A 131 11.15 -41.00 8.28
N LEU A 132 9.91 -40.51 8.23
CA LEU A 132 9.57 -39.12 7.91
C LEU A 132 9.48 -38.22 9.17
N GLU A 133 9.82 -38.75 10.34
CA GLU A 133 9.80 -38.04 11.63
C GLU A 133 10.57 -36.72 11.62
N ALA A 134 11.75 -36.69 11.01
CA ALA A 134 12.57 -35.48 10.91
C ALA A 134 11.86 -34.38 10.10
N LEU A 135 11.26 -34.74 8.96
CA LEU A 135 10.48 -33.82 8.12
C LEU A 135 9.22 -33.32 8.86
N ARG A 136 8.54 -34.21 9.59
CA ARG A 136 7.40 -33.85 10.43
C ARG A 136 7.82 -32.88 11.54
N GLN A 137 8.98 -33.10 12.15
CA GLN A 137 9.51 -32.24 13.21
C GLN A 137 9.84 -30.84 12.67
N MET A 138 10.47 -30.75 11.50
CA MET A 138 10.76 -29.48 10.82
C MET A 138 9.49 -28.64 10.63
N LEU A 139 8.41 -29.23 10.08
CA LEU A 139 7.15 -28.50 9.89
C LEU A 139 6.45 -28.17 11.21
N SER A 140 6.62 -28.99 12.25
CA SER A 140 5.98 -28.77 13.56
C SER A 140 6.55 -27.57 14.32
N ALA A 141 7.76 -27.10 13.97
CA ALA A 141 8.40 -25.94 14.59
C ALA A 141 7.52 -24.68 14.57
N ARG A 142 6.65 -24.55 13.57
CA ARG A 142 5.65 -23.47 13.48
C ARG A 142 4.74 -23.40 14.71
N PHE A 143 4.30 -24.54 15.23
CA PHE A 143 3.34 -24.63 16.34
C PHE A 143 4.01 -24.50 17.71
N ASN A 144 5.34 -24.60 17.76
CA ASN A 144 6.13 -24.53 18.99
C ASN A 144 6.60 -23.11 19.35
N ARG A 145 6.11 -22.06 18.67
CA ARG A 145 6.42 -20.67 19.05
C ARG A 145 5.71 -20.30 20.36
N THR A 146 6.47 -20.33 21.46
CA THR A 146 6.14 -19.65 22.72
C THR A 146 5.81 -18.18 22.44
N PRO A 147 4.73 -17.60 23.03
CA PRO A 147 4.45 -16.18 22.86
C PRO A 147 5.65 -15.37 23.34
N ALA A 148 6.19 -14.52 22.45
CA ALA A 148 7.22 -13.58 22.83
C ALA A 148 6.70 -12.75 24.00
N LYS A 149 7.38 -12.86 25.15
CA LYS A 149 7.14 -12.02 26.31
C LYS A 149 7.12 -10.57 25.81
N ARG A 150 5.96 -9.93 25.90
CA ARG A 150 5.76 -8.52 25.59
C ARG A 150 6.83 -7.75 26.38
N ALA A 151 7.84 -7.23 25.68
CA ALA A 151 8.87 -6.44 26.33
C ALA A 151 8.18 -5.26 27.02
N ALA A 152 8.28 -5.20 28.34
CA ALA A 152 7.78 -4.07 29.10
C ALA A 152 8.52 -2.80 28.62
N PRO A 153 7.82 -1.68 28.44
CA PRO A 153 8.48 -0.44 28.05
C PRO A 153 9.49 -0.04 29.14
N PRO A 154 10.66 0.53 28.77
CA PRO A 154 11.65 0.97 29.73
C PRO A 154 11.04 2.06 30.62
N ALA A 155 11.25 1.94 31.93
CA ALA A 155 10.84 2.94 32.92
C ALA A 155 11.62 4.24 32.68
N ASP A 156 10.90 5.36 32.74
CA ASP A 156 11.43 6.73 32.63
C ASP A 156 12.66 6.94 33.51
N ALA A 157 13.73 7.47 32.92
CA ALA A 157 14.87 8.01 33.65
C ALA A 157 14.50 9.39 34.25
N PRO A 158 14.99 9.74 35.46
CA PRO A 158 14.64 10.99 36.10
C PRO A 158 15.31 12.17 35.38
N LYS A 159 14.55 13.25 35.18
CA LYS A 159 15.06 14.54 34.71
C LYS A 159 16.03 15.11 35.75
N ALA A 160 17.23 15.50 35.30
CA ALA A 160 18.09 16.48 35.95
C ALA A 160 17.90 17.83 35.26
#